data_AF-A0A8M1KCM9-F1
#
_entry.id   AF-A0A8M1KCM9-F1
#
_cell.length_a   1.000
_cell.length_b   1.000
_cell.length_c   1.000
_cell.angle_alpha   90.00
_cell.angle_beta   90.00
_cell.angle_gamma   90.00
#
_symmetry.space_group_name_H-M   'P 1'
#
loop_
_entity.id
_entity.type
_entity.pdbx_description
1 polymer ?
#
loop_
_entity_poly.entity_id
_entity_poly.type
_entity_poly.pdbx_seq_one_letter_code
_entity_poly.pdbx_strand_id
1 'polypeptide(L)'
;MFQVKSLAFALYGYYKAVKANQKRCGRLVERVKVIEGFVDAVMDTNLDNPLVRSALTKLKEILTTAVELVEEHGKQDWLLQAMKANGVKSQFDDLNDRLSEVSGQLSLSLQLEQLKQLEKQREAFEAKRREEEDQRDAADDRLEWQRVLEGMNIIQRGVNDLQSGQNNLQSGQINLQCGQIDLKSGQIELQNSVDYLTNIIQGKCLTYSVACTRDVK
;
A
#
# COMPACT_ATOMS: atom_id res chain seq x y z
N MET A 1 8.02 38.65 -12.48
CA MET A 1 8.51 38.83 -11.09
C MET A 1 9.54 39.94 -10.97
N PHE A 2 10.67 39.92 -11.70
CA PHE A 2 11.67 41.01 -11.67
C PHE A 2 11.07 42.42 -11.94
N GLN A 3 10.12 42.52 -12.87
CA GLN A 3 9.41 43.78 -13.15
C GLN A 3 8.52 44.26 -11.99
N VAL A 4 7.94 43.35 -11.19
CA VAL A 4 7.09 43.72 -10.04
C VAL A 4 7.94 44.38 -8.96
N LYS A 5 9.12 43.81 -8.69
CA LYS A 5 10.10 44.39 -7.76
C LYS A 5 10.64 45.74 -8.23
N SER A 6 10.97 45.88 -9.52
CA SER A 6 11.45 47.17 -10.04
C SER A 6 10.39 48.27 -9.93
N LEU A 7 9.12 47.93 -10.18
CA LEU A 7 8.00 48.87 -10.03
C LEU A 7 7.76 49.24 -8.55
N ALA A 8 7.83 48.27 -7.64
CA ALA A 8 7.75 48.50 -6.20
C ALA A 8 8.88 49.42 -5.71
N PHE A 9 10.11 49.19 -6.17
CA PHE A 9 11.26 50.03 -5.84
C PHE A 9 11.09 51.48 -6.32
N ALA A 10 10.58 51.68 -7.54
CA ALA A 10 10.27 53.00 -8.05
C ALA A 10 9.24 53.72 -7.16
N LEU A 11 8.15 53.03 -6.78
CA LEU A 11 7.13 53.55 -5.86
C LEU A 11 7.69 53.94 -4.49
N TYR A 12 8.64 53.19 -3.93
CA TYR A 12 9.32 53.55 -2.68
C TYR A 12 10.15 54.84 -2.81
N GLY A 13 10.86 55.00 -3.93
CA GLY A 13 11.61 56.21 -4.23
C GLY A 13 10.71 57.46 -4.26
N TYR A 14 9.56 57.34 -4.91
CA TYR A 14 8.56 58.40 -4.97
C TYR A 14 7.93 58.69 -3.60
N TYR A 15 7.63 57.67 -2.79
CA TYR A 15 7.10 57.85 -1.44
C TYR A 15 8.06 58.62 -0.52
N LYS A 16 9.35 58.29 -0.56
CA LYS A 16 10.37 58.92 0.30
C LYS A 16 10.53 60.42 0.04
N ALA A 17 10.13 60.89 -1.14
CA ALA A 17 10.16 62.30 -1.52
C ALA A 17 8.97 63.13 -0.99
N VAL A 18 7.88 62.48 -0.55
CA VAL A 18 6.64 63.17 -0.14
C VAL A 18 6.60 63.40 1.38
N LYS A 19 6.56 64.67 1.82
CA LYS A 19 6.46 65.06 3.25
C LYS A 19 5.03 65.07 3.81
N ALA A 20 4.00 65.11 2.96
CA ALA A 20 2.58 65.18 3.36
C ALA A 20 1.89 63.80 3.39
N ASN A 21 0.87 63.64 4.25
CA ASN A 21 0.01 62.44 4.32
C ASN A 21 0.73 61.09 4.57
N GLN A 22 1.78 61.11 5.41
CA GLN A 22 2.62 59.94 5.71
C GLN A 22 1.86 58.67 6.12
N LYS A 23 0.71 58.78 6.79
CA LYS A 23 -0.05 57.61 7.28
C LYS A 23 -0.70 56.79 6.16
N ARG A 24 -1.39 57.41 5.19
CA ARG A 24 -2.05 56.67 4.10
C ARG A 24 -1.04 56.17 3.07
N CYS A 25 -0.04 56.99 2.76
CA CYS A 25 1.04 56.63 1.86
C CYS A 25 1.98 55.59 2.49
N GLY A 26 2.17 55.64 3.81
CA GLY A 26 2.89 54.62 4.57
C GLY A 26 2.21 53.26 4.50
N ARG A 27 0.87 53.20 4.61
CA ARG A 27 0.11 51.96 4.44
C ARG A 27 0.27 51.36 3.03
N LEU A 28 0.27 52.20 1.99
CA LEU A 28 0.53 51.73 0.63
C LEU A 28 1.92 51.09 0.54
N VAL A 29 2.95 51.76 1.06
CA VAL A 29 4.32 51.24 1.10
C VAL A 29 4.44 49.95 1.90
N GLU A 30 3.82 49.86 3.08
CA GLU A 30 3.77 48.65 3.89
C GLU A 30 3.11 47.48 3.13
N ARG A 31 2.00 47.74 2.42
CA ARG A 31 1.33 46.73 1.60
C ARG A 31 2.20 46.26 0.44
N VAL A 32 2.85 47.17 -0.27
CA VAL A 32 3.79 46.81 -1.34
C VAL A 32 4.95 45.99 -0.77
N LYS A 33 5.43 46.26 0.45
CA LYS A 33 6.48 45.44 1.11
C LYS A 33 6.00 44.03 1.45
N VAL A 34 4.78 43.89 1.98
CA VAL A 34 4.16 42.59 2.24
C VAL A 34 4.06 41.78 0.94
N ILE A 35 3.70 42.44 -0.15
CA ILE A 35 3.64 41.84 -1.48
C ILE A 35 5.01 41.44 -2.02
N GLU A 36 6.06 42.24 -1.81
CA GLU A 36 7.43 41.84 -2.15
C GLU A 36 7.83 40.56 -1.42
N GLY A 37 7.50 40.44 -0.12
CA GLY A 37 7.74 39.21 0.65
C GLY A 37 7.02 37.98 0.07
N PHE A 38 5.80 38.15 -0.46
CA PHE A 38 5.11 37.07 -1.17
C PHE A 38 5.78 36.73 -2.50
N VAL A 39 6.26 37.73 -3.25
CA VAL A 39 6.99 37.49 -4.51
C VAL A 39 8.30 36.73 -4.24
N ASP A 40 8.99 37.02 -3.14
CA ASP A 40 10.18 36.29 -2.70
C ASP A 40 9.86 34.84 -2.36
N ALA A 41 8.82 34.61 -1.56
CA ALA A 41 8.37 33.26 -1.22
C ALA A 41 8.05 32.43 -2.46
N VAL A 42 7.39 33.01 -3.47
CA VAL A 42 7.09 32.33 -4.74
C VAL A 42 8.37 32.02 -5.55
N MET A 43 9.36 32.93 -5.55
CA MET A 43 10.63 32.69 -6.26
C MET A 43 11.45 31.58 -5.60
N ASP A 44 11.54 31.55 -4.28
CA ASP A 44 12.33 30.55 -3.54
C ASP A 44 11.73 29.13 -3.64
N THR A 45 10.41 29.05 -3.74
CA THR A 45 9.68 27.77 -3.81
C THR A 45 9.44 27.27 -5.24
N ASN A 46 9.87 28.04 -6.25
CA ASN A 46 9.67 27.76 -7.68
C ASN A 46 8.22 27.36 -8.01
N LEU A 47 7.27 28.04 -7.36
CA LEU A 47 5.85 27.71 -7.40
C LEU A 47 5.24 28.15 -8.72
N ASP A 48 4.99 27.17 -9.58
CA ASP A 48 4.38 27.38 -10.88
C ASP A 48 2.88 27.02 -10.87
N ASN A 49 2.07 27.88 -10.24
CA ASN A 49 0.62 27.70 -10.13
C ASN A 49 -0.13 28.75 -10.98
N PRO A 50 -1.15 28.37 -11.78
CA PRO A 50 -1.92 29.29 -12.60
C PRO A 50 -2.61 30.42 -11.81
N LEU A 51 -3.04 30.16 -10.57
CA LEU A 51 -3.64 31.16 -9.68
C LEU A 51 -2.58 32.19 -9.23
N VAL A 52 -1.39 31.72 -8.87
CA VAL A 52 -0.25 32.58 -8.51
C VAL A 52 0.18 33.42 -9.72
N ARG A 53 0.27 32.82 -10.91
CA ARG A 53 0.57 33.55 -12.17
C ARG A 53 -0.46 34.64 -12.47
N SER A 54 -1.75 34.32 -12.34
CA SER A 54 -2.84 35.26 -12.56
C SER A 54 -2.77 36.43 -11.59
N ALA A 55 -2.58 36.15 -10.29
CA ALA A 55 -2.47 37.16 -9.26
C ALA A 55 -1.22 38.05 -9.43
N LEU A 56 -0.08 37.48 -9.83
CA LEU A 56 1.14 38.23 -10.14
C LEU A 56 1.00 39.12 -11.39
N THR A 57 0.20 38.69 -12.37
CA THR A 57 -0.10 39.49 -13.57
C THR A 57 -0.95 40.69 -13.20
N LYS A 58 -2.04 40.47 -12.45
CA LYS A 58 -2.88 41.56 -11.91
C LYS A 58 -2.08 42.52 -11.04
N LEU A 59 -1.17 42.00 -10.21
CA LEU A 59 -0.30 42.83 -9.39
C LEU A 59 0.59 43.74 -10.24
N LYS A 60 1.19 43.20 -11.30
CA LYS A 60 2.00 43.99 -12.25
C LYS A 60 1.17 45.10 -12.88
N GLU A 61 -0.07 44.82 -13.28
CA GLU A 61 -0.98 45.83 -13.84
C GLU A 61 -1.26 46.95 -12.82
N ILE A 62 -1.61 46.59 -11.58
CA ILE A 62 -1.90 47.56 -10.50
C ILE A 62 -0.67 48.43 -10.20
N LEU A 63 0.52 47.84 -10.12
CA LEU A 63 1.76 48.60 -9.86
C LEU A 63 2.15 49.48 -11.04
N THR A 64 1.90 49.05 -12.28
CA THR A 64 2.09 49.90 -13.47
C THR A 64 1.17 51.11 -13.41
N THR A 65 -0.14 50.91 -13.16
CA THR A 65 -1.10 52.01 -12.99
C THR A 65 -0.70 52.96 -11.85
N ALA A 66 -0.17 52.42 -10.75
CA ALA A 66 0.32 53.23 -9.64
C ALA A 66 1.51 54.12 -10.04
N VAL A 67 2.45 53.59 -10.83
CA VAL A 67 3.61 54.36 -11.33
C VAL A 67 3.16 55.41 -12.35
N GLU A 68 2.29 55.06 -13.28
CA GLU A 68 1.74 55.99 -14.28
C GLU A 68 1.01 57.18 -13.61
N LEU A 69 0.18 56.92 -12.60
CA LEU A 69 -0.50 57.96 -11.83
C LEU A 69 0.48 58.92 -11.12
N VAL A 70 1.59 58.38 -10.61
CA VAL A 70 2.65 59.17 -9.96
C VAL A 70 3.41 60.03 -10.97
N GLU A 71 3.61 59.53 -12.18
CA GLU A 71 4.33 60.23 -13.25
C GLU A 71 3.46 61.33 -13.90
N GLU A 72 2.17 61.07 -14.14
CA GLU A 72 1.23 62.00 -14.78
C GLU A 72 0.96 63.24 -13.93
N HIS A 73 0.86 63.09 -12.60
CA HIS A 73 0.43 64.16 -11.69
C HIS A 73 1.60 64.91 -11.02
N GLY A 74 2.82 64.74 -11.52
CA GLY A 74 4.00 65.48 -11.08
C GLY A 74 4.63 64.97 -9.77
N LYS A 75 5.93 64.65 -9.85
CA LYS A 75 6.75 63.96 -8.84
C LYS A 75 6.77 64.55 -7.42
N GLN A 76 6.34 65.80 -7.21
CA GLN A 76 6.41 66.45 -5.91
C GLN A 76 5.05 66.68 -5.24
N ASP A 77 3.93 66.63 -5.97
CA ASP A 77 2.62 67.06 -5.44
C ASP A 77 1.43 66.19 -5.85
N TRP A 78 1.61 65.10 -6.60
CA TRP A 78 0.47 64.28 -7.04
C TRP A 78 -0.42 63.80 -5.88
N LEU A 79 0.18 63.46 -4.76
CA LEU A 79 -0.50 63.02 -3.54
C LEU A 79 -1.24 64.17 -2.83
N LEU A 80 -0.70 65.39 -2.92
CA LEU A 80 -1.34 66.60 -2.45
C LEU A 80 -2.49 67.02 -3.38
N GLN A 81 -2.36 66.79 -4.70
CA GLN A 81 -3.44 66.95 -5.67
C GLN A 81 -4.52 65.88 -5.51
N ALA A 82 -4.15 64.63 -5.20
CA ALA A 82 -5.05 63.54 -4.84
C ALA A 82 -5.99 63.90 -3.69
N MET A 83 -5.50 64.70 -2.74
CA MET A 83 -6.31 65.13 -1.60
C MET A 83 -7.16 66.38 -1.86
N LYS A 84 -6.80 67.18 -2.86
CA LYS A 84 -7.50 68.44 -3.20
C LYS A 84 -8.54 68.26 -4.31
N ALA A 85 -8.25 67.42 -5.29
CA ALA A 85 -9.13 67.11 -6.40
C ALA A 85 -9.93 65.83 -6.09
N ASN A 86 -11.25 65.92 -6.06
CA ASN A 86 -12.13 64.80 -5.71
C ASN A 86 -11.96 63.57 -6.64
N GLY A 87 -11.55 63.79 -7.90
CA GLY A 87 -11.28 62.71 -8.86
C GLY A 87 -10.04 61.89 -8.53
N VAL A 88 -8.93 62.55 -8.20
CA VAL A 88 -7.63 61.88 -7.94
C VAL A 88 -7.66 61.14 -6.59
N LYS A 89 -8.48 61.59 -5.63
CA LYS A 89 -8.78 60.85 -4.40
C LYS A 89 -9.39 59.48 -4.67
N SER A 90 -10.39 59.43 -5.56
CA SER A 90 -11.10 58.20 -5.91
C SER A 90 -10.18 57.20 -6.60
N GLN A 91 -9.26 57.66 -7.45
CA GLN A 91 -8.27 56.81 -8.12
C GLN A 91 -7.28 56.20 -7.12
N PHE A 92 -6.87 56.96 -6.10
CA PHE A 92 -6.00 56.46 -5.04
C PHE A 92 -6.70 55.44 -4.12
N ASP A 93 -7.98 55.66 -3.81
CA ASP A 93 -8.76 54.71 -3.02
C ASP A 93 -9.00 53.41 -3.83
N ASP A 94 -9.33 53.49 -5.14
CA ASP A 94 -9.42 52.32 -6.06
C ASP A 94 -8.12 51.52 -6.12
N LEU A 95 -6.98 52.20 -6.24
CA LEU A 95 -5.67 51.57 -6.27
C LEU A 95 -5.40 50.77 -4.99
N ASN A 96 -5.75 51.34 -3.83
CA ASN A 96 -5.56 50.68 -2.54
C ASN A 96 -6.45 49.46 -2.36
N ASP A 97 -7.69 49.51 -2.85
CA ASP A 97 -8.64 48.41 -2.76
C ASP A 97 -8.19 47.25 -3.67
N ARG A 98 -7.80 47.55 -4.91
CA ARG A 98 -7.26 46.57 -5.87
C ARG A 98 -5.97 45.92 -5.35
N LEU A 99 -5.06 46.70 -4.76
CA LEU A 99 -3.84 46.17 -4.16
C LEU A 99 -4.15 45.25 -2.97
N SER A 100 -5.15 45.60 -2.15
CA SER A 100 -5.61 44.77 -1.04
C SER A 100 -6.20 43.45 -1.53
N GLU A 101 -7.04 43.48 -2.56
CA GLU A 101 -7.65 42.29 -3.16
C GLU A 101 -6.59 41.31 -3.68
N VAL A 102 -5.63 41.80 -4.47
CA VAL A 102 -4.57 40.95 -5.05
C VAL A 102 -3.63 40.41 -3.98
N SER A 103 -3.34 41.18 -2.92
CA SER A 103 -2.57 40.68 -1.78
C SER A 103 -3.28 39.53 -1.06
N GLY A 104 -4.60 39.60 -0.88
CA GLY A 104 -5.41 38.53 -0.31
C GLY A 104 -5.43 37.29 -1.21
N GLN A 105 -5.59 37.47 -2.52
CA GLN A 105 -5.54 36.39 -3.50
C GLN A 105 -4.19 35.66 -3.50
N LEU A 106 -3.07 36.41 -3.45
CA LEU A 106 -1.72 35.85 -3.36
C LEU A 106 -1.52 35.07 -2.06
N SER A 107 -1.92 35.64 -0.92
CA SER A 107 -1.82 34.99 0.38
C SER A 107 -2.58 33.66 0.41
N LEU A 108 -3.83 33.64 -0.07
CA LEU A 108 -4.64 32.42 -0.10
C LEU A 108 -4.05 31.37 -1.07
N SER A 109 -3.58 31.80 -2.24
CA SER A 109 -2.99 30.91 -3.24
C SER A 109 -1.73 30.22 -2.69
N LEU A 110 -0.89 30.95 -1.97
CA LEU A 110 0.29 30.41 -1.30
C LEU A 110 -0.06 29.40 -0.21
N GLN A 111 -1.06 29.72 0.63
CA GLN A 111 -1.52 28.81 1.69
C GLN A 111 -2.10 27.51 1.13
N LEU A 112 -2.91 27.59 0.08
CA LEU A 112 -3.47 26.41 -0.59
C LEU A 112 -2.36 25.50 -1.16
N GLU A 113 -1.32 26.10 -1.72
CA GLU A 113 -0.20 25.33 -2.26
C GLU A 113 0.64 24.66 -1.17
N GLN A 114 0.85 25.34 -0.04
CA GLN A 114 1.48 24.74 1.14
C GLN A 114 0.66 23.56 1.68
N LEU A 115 -0.67 23.69 1.73
CA LEU A 115 -1.56 22.59 2.14
C LEU A 115 -1.46 21.39 1.19
N LYS A 116 -1.50 21.61 -0.13
CA LYS A 116 -1.31 20.53 -1.12
C LYS A 116 0.01 19.82 -0.94
N GLN A 117 1.08 20.55 -0.63
CA GLN A 117 2.38 19.96 -0.39
C GLN A 117 2.38 19.08 0.87
N LEU A 118 1.70 19.51 1.94
CA LEU A 118 1.52 18.71 3.15
C LEU A 118 0.69 17.44 2.88
N GLU A 119 -0.37 17.52 2.08
CA GLU A 119 -1.17 16.36 1.67
C GLU A 119 -0.34 15.35 0.90
N LYS A 120 0.46 15.80 -0.10
CA LYS A 120 1.38 14.92 -0.83
C LYS A 120 2.41 14.25 0.08
N GLN A 121 2.96 14.99 1.04
CA GLN A 121 3.90 14.43 2.01
C GLN A 121 3.24 13.36 2.89
N ARG A 122 1.99 13.60 3.31
CA ARG A 122 1.20 12.64 4.06
C ARG A 122 0.92 11.38 3.24
N GLU A 123 0.48 11.53 1.99
CA GLU A 123 0.25 10.40 1.09
C GLU A 123 1.52 9.57 0.85
N ALA A 124 2.67 10.22 0.65
CA ALA A 124 3.95 9.56 0.48
C ALA A 124 4.36 8.78 1.75
N PHE A 125 4.14 9.36 2.93
CA PHE A 125 4.38 8.69 4.20
C PHE A 125 3.48 7.46 4.38
N GLU A 126 2.19 7.60 4.09
CA GLU A 126 1.22 6.50 4.16
C GLU A 126 1.51 5.39 3.14
N ALA A 127 1.94 5.74 1.93
CA ALA A 127 2.36 4.78 0.92
C ALA A 127 3.58 3.98 1.38
N LYS A 128 4.56 4.66 2.00
CA LYS A 128 5.73 3.98 2.57
C LYS A 128 5.36 3.02 3.69
N ARG A 129 4.46 3.44 4.60
CA ARG A 129 3.96 2.57 5.67
C ARG A 129 3.28 1.32 5.12
N ARG A 130 2.43 1.47 4.10
CA ARG A 130 1.73 0.34 3.45
C ARG A 130 2.72 -0.64 2.81
N GLU A 131 3.72 -0.13 2.10
CA GLU A 131 4.77 -0.98 1.51
C GLU A 131 5.52 -1.79 2.59
N GLU A 132 5.84 -1.15 3.73
CA GLU A 132 6.49 -1.85 4.85
C GLU A 132 5.57 -2.89 5.51
N GLU A 133 4.27 -2.65 5.55
CA GLU A 133 3.25 -3.62 6.02
C GLU A 133 3.14 -4.80 5.06
N ASP A 134 2.92 -4.52 3.77
CA ASP A 134 2.81 -5.55 2.72
C ASP A 134 4.06 -6.44 2.67
N GLN A 135 5.25 -5.87 2.88
CA GLN A 135 6.50 -6.64 2.95
C GLN A 135 6.59 -7.57 4.16
N ARG A 136 6.10 -7.13 5.33
CA ARG A 136 6.06 -7.97 6.54
C ARG A 136 5.05 -9.08 6.38
N ASP A 137 3.85 -8.74 5.93
CA ASP A 137 2.76 -9.70 5.73
C ASP A 137 3.18 -10.75 4.69
N ALA A 138 3.79 -10.35 3.58
CA ALA A 138 4.32 -11.29 2.58
C ALA A 138 5.45 -12.18 3.11
N ALA A 139 6.24 -11.73 4.09
CA ALA A 139 7.26 -12.54 4.74
C ALA A 139 6.65 -13.56 5.70
N ASP A 140 5.66 -13.14 6.49
CA ASP A 140 4.94 -14.01 7.42
C ASP A 140 4.13 -15.07 6.67
N ASP A 141 3.39 -14.68 5.63
CA ASP A 141 2.65 -15.60 4.74
C ASP A 141 3.58 -16.64 4.12
N ARG A 142 4.79 -16.24 3.72
CA ARG A 142 5.79 -17.18 3.18
C ARG A 142 6.23 -18.20 4.22
N LEU A 143 6.44 -17.79 5.47
CA LEU A 143 6.80 -18.70 6.56
C LEU A 143 5.65 -19.65 6.88
N GLU A 144 4.40 -19.17 6.89
CA GLU A 144 3.23 -20.03 7.06
C GLU A 144 3.10 -21.03 5.92
N TRP A 145 3.28 -20.60 4.67
CA TRP A 145 3.26 -21.51 3.52
C TRP A 145 4.32 -22.60 3.61
N GLN A 146 5.52 -22.28 4.07
CA GLN A 146 6.56 -23.28 4.30
C GLN A 146 6.17 -24.30 5.37
N ARG A 147 5.54 -23.86 6.47
CA ARG A 147 5.03 -24.77 7.51
C ARG A 147 3.96 -25.71 6.97
N VAL A 148 3.02 -25.18 6.17
CA VAL A 148 1.98 -26.00 5.53
C VAL A 148 2.61 -27.04 4.60
N LEU A 149 3.59 -26.64 3.79
CA LEU A 149 4.28 -27.56 2.88
C LEU A 149 5.02 -28.68 3.65
N GLU A 150 5.70 -28.34 4.75
CA GLU A 150 6.35 -29.34 5.60
C GLU A 150 5.33 -30.28 6.26
N GLY A 151 4.20 -29.76 6.72
CA GLY A 151 3.09 -30.57 7.22
C GLY A 151 2.59 -31.57 6.17
N MET A 152 2.46 -31.13 4.91
CA MET A 152 2.06 -31.99 3.80
C MET A 152 3.10 -33.09 3.50
N ASN A 153 4.39 -32.77 3.57
CA ASN A 153 5.47 -33.75 3.43
C ASN A 153 5.44 -34.82 4.54
N ILE A 154 5.14 -34.42 5.77
CA ILE A 154 4.98 -35.36 6.90
C ILE A 154 3.80 -36.29 6.65
N ILE A 155 2.65 -35.74 6.24
CA ILE A 155 1.46 -36.52 5.92
C ILE A 155 1.75 -37.51 4.78
N GLN A 156 2.41 -37.07 3.71
CA GLN A 156 2.75 -37.92 2.58
C GLN A 156 3.65 -39.10 2.99
N ARG A 157 4.63 -38.86 3.88
CA ARG A 157 5.44 -39.94 4.46
C ARG A 157 4.59 -40.93 5.25
N GLY A 158 3.70 -40.42 6.11
CA GLY A 158 2.77 -41.27 6.86
C GLY A 158 1.87 -42.12 5.97
N VAL A 159 1.37 -41.57 4.86
CA VAL A 159 0.59 -42.32 3.86
C VAL A 159 1.42 -43.44 3.23
N ASN A 160 2.67 -43.17 2.86
CA ASN A 160 3.56 -44.17 2.28
C ASN A 160 3.87 -45.31 3.28
N ASP A 161 4.11 -44.97 4.55
CA ASP A 161 4.36 -45.94 5.61
C ASP A 161 3.13 -46.84 5.85
N LEU A 162 1.93 -46.24 5.89
CA LEU A 162 0.68 -46.99 5.99
C LEU A 162 0.47 -47.93 4.80
N GLN A 163 0.75 -47.47 3.57
CA GLN A 163 0.67 -48.31 2.38
C GLN A 163 1.64 -49.49 2.44
N SER A 164 2.87 -49.27 2.90
CA SER A 164 3.84 -50.35 3.10
C SER A 164 3.35 -51.34 4.17
N GLY A 165 2.79 -50.84 5.27
CA GLY A 165 2.19 -51.67 6.32
C GLY A 165 1.05 -52.55 5.79
N GLN A 166 0.19 -51.98 4.94
CA GLN A 166 -0.89 -52.71 4.29
C GLN A 166 -0.37 -53.82 3.37
N ASN A 167 0.65 -53.55 2.56
CA ASN A 167 1.26 -54.56 1.68
C ASN A 167 1.88 -55.73 2.47
N ASN A 168 2.54 -55.42 3.60
CA ASN A 168 3.09 -56.43 4.49
C ASN A 168 1.99 -57.29 5.12
N LEU A 169 0.89 -56.67 5.57
CA LEU A 169 -0.25 -57.41 6.13
C LEU A 169 -0.89 -58.33 5.08
N GLN A 170 -1.08 -57.86 3.84
CA GLN A 170 -1.58 -58.68 2.74
C GLN A 170 -0.66 -59.88 2.46
N SER A 171 0.65 -59.66 2.45
CA SER A 171 1.63 -60.74 2.28
C SER A 171 1.55 -61.76 3.43
N GLY A 172 1.42 -61.29 4.67
CA GLY A 172 1.19 -62.14 5.84
C GLY A 172 -0.10 -62.96 5.74
N GLN A 173 -1.18 -62.37 5.24
CA GLN A 173 -2.45 -63.09 5.00
C GLN A 173 -2.28 -64.20 3.96
N ILE A 174 -1.58 -63.94 2.86
CA ILE A 174 -1.29 -64.94 1.84
C ILE A 174 -0.49 -66.10 2.45
N ASN A 175 0.57 -65.80 3.20
CA ASN A 175 1.38 -66.84 3.86
C ASN A 175 0.56 -67.71 4.82
N LEU A 176 -0.35 -67.09 5.60
CA LEU A 176 -1.25 -67.82 6.48
C LEU A 176 -2.23 -68.70 5.70
N GLN A 177 -2.77 -68.22 4.57
CA GLN A 177 -3.63 -69.02 3.70
C GLN A 177 -2.89 -70.22 3.11
N CYS A 178 -1.65 -70.04 2.65
CA CYS A 178 -0.80 -71.13 2.17
C CYS A 178 -0.57 -72.17 3.28
N GLY A 179 -0.18 -71.74 4.49
CA GLY A 179 -0.01 -72.65 5.62
C GLY A 179 -1.28 -73.41 6.00
N GLN A 180 -2.46 -72.78 5.87
CA GLN A 180 -3.75 -73.47 6.06
C GLN A 180 -4.00 -74.54 4.99
N ILE A 181 -3.63 -74.28 3.73
CA ILE A 181 -3.75 -75.26 2.65
C ILE A 181 -2.82 -76.45 2.92
N ASP A 182 -1.57 -76.20 3.28
CA ASP A 182 -0.59 -77.25 3.58
C ASP A 182 -1.07 -78.15 4.74
N LEU A 183 -1.59 -77.54 5.81
CA LEU A 183 -2.14 -78.28 6.95
C LEU A 183 -3.34 -79.16 6.55
N LYS A 184 -4.25 -78.65 5.72
CA LYS A 184 -5.39 -79.43 5.20
C LYS A 184 -4.92 -80.60 4.34
N SER A 185 -3.93 -80.39 3.48
CA SER A 185 -3.33 -81.46 2.68
C SER A 185 -2.71 -82.55 3.55
N GLY A 186 -1.93 -82.17 4.57
CA GLY A 186 -1.35 -83.12 5.52
C GLY A 186 -2.41 -83.90 6.32
N GLN A 187 -3.52 -83.27 6.69
CA GLN A 187 -4.65 -83.98 7.31
C GLN A 187 -5.26 -85.03 6.39
N ILE A 188 -5.42 -84.72 5.10
CA ILE A 188 -5.93 -85.67 4.10
C ILE A 188 -4.97 -86.85 3.94
N GLU A 189 -3.66 -86.61 3.87
CA GLU A 189 -2.65 -87.67 3.77
C GLU A 189 -2.66 -88.60 4.99
N LEU A 190 -2.76 -88.02 6.19
CA LEU A 190 -2.91 -88.79 7.43
C LEU A 190 -4.20 -89.60 7.44
N GLN A 191 -5.33 -89.01 7.04
CA GLN A 191 -6.62 -89.71 6.97
C GLN A 191 -6.55 -90.89 6.01
N ASN A 192 -6.01 -90.69 4.80
CA ASN A 192 -5.81 -91.75 3.81
C ASN A 192 -4.97 -92.91 4.38
N SER A 193 -3.94 -92.58 5.16
CA SER A 193 -3.08 -93.58 5.82
C SER A 193 -3.83 -94.36 6.92
N VAL A 194 -4.63 -93.67 7.73
CA VAL A 194 -5.48 -94.30 8.76
C VAL A 194 -6.51 -95.23 8.12
N ASP A 195 -7.15 -94.80 7.05
CA ASP A 195 -8.13 -95.60 6.31
C ASP A 195 -7.48 -96.86 5.72
N TYR A 196 -6.30 -96.72 5.12
CA TYR A 196 -5.51 -97.84 4.62
C TYR A 196 -5.19 -98.88 5.71
N LEU A 197 -4.70 -98.43 6.87
CA LEU A 197 -4.39 -99.33 8.01
C LEU A 197 -5.65 -99.98 8.57
N THR A 198 -6.75 -99.24 8.68
CA THR A 198 -8.04 -99.76 9.15
C THR A 198 -8.53 -100.91 8.28
N ASN A 199 -8.44 -100.74 6.94
CA ASN A 199 -8.80 -101.78 5.99
C ASN A 199 -7.93 -103.05 6.15
N ILE A 200 -6.62 -102.91 6.39
CA ILE A 200 -5.74 -104.05 6.67
C ILE A 200 -6.17 -104.80 7.94
N ILE A 201 -6.44 -104.07 9.02
CA ILE A 201 -6.83 -104.67 10.31
C ILE A 201 -8.17 -105.40 10.19
N GLN A 202 -9.18 -104.76 9.58
CA GLN A 202 -10.50 -105.37 9.39
C GLN A 202 -10.43 -106.61 8.46
N GLY A 203 -9.65 -106.57 7.39
CA GLY A 203 -9.42 -107.73 6.52
C GLY A 203 -8.72 -108.90 7.22
N LYS A 204 -7.80 -108.62 8.16
CA LYS A 204 -7.18 -109.64 9.03
C LYS A 204 -8.15 -110.20 10.08
N CYS A 205 -9.11 -109.41 10.54
CA CYS A 205 -10.12 -109.85 11.52
C CYS A 205 -11.12 -110.86 10.90
N LEU A 206 -11.53 -110.63 9.65
CA LEU A 206 -12.42 -111.55 8.92
C LEU A 206 -11.76 -112.89 8.58
N THR A 207 -10.44 -112.91 8.39
CA THR A 207 -9.69 -114.15 8.09
C THR A 207 -9.46 -115.02 9.33
N TYR A 208 -9.42 -114.44 10.54
CA TYR A 208 -9.34 -115.22 11.79
C TYR A 208 -10.69 -115.78 12.28
N SER A 209 -11.83 -115.24 11.83
CA SER A 209 -13.16 -115.72 12.23
C SER A 209 -13.63 -116.99 11.49
N VAL A 210 -12.94 -117.42 10.42
CA VAL A 210 -13.38 -118.57 9.58
C VAL A 210 -12.71 -119.90 9.97
N ALA A 211 -11.95 -119.95 11.08
CA ALA A 211 -11.17 -121.14 11.48
C ALA A 211 -11.69 -121.89 12.72
N CYS A 212 -12.94 -121.72 13.15
CA CYS A 212 -13.52 -122.48 14.28
C CYS A 212 -14.95 -122.99 14.00
N THR A 213 -15.10 -123.83 12.97
CA THR A 213 -16.13 -124.87 12.95
C THR A 213 -15.46 -126.19 12.63
N ARG A 214 -15.02 -126.90 13.68
CA ARG A 214 -14.64 -128.30 13.57
C ARG A 214 -15.37 -129.09 14.64
N ASP A 215 -16.17 -130.01 14.12
CA ASP A 215 -16.87 -131.12 14.76
C ASP A 215 -16.32 -131.57 16.11
N VAL A 216 -17.22 -131.66 17.09
CA VAL A 216 -17.13 -132.70 18.13
C VAL A 216 -18.52 -133.31 18.29
N LYS A 217 -18.66 -134.50 17.70
CA LYS A 217 -19.58 -135.63 17.96
C LYS A 217 -20.93 -135.37 18.63
#